data_AF-A0A953LBK5-F1
#
_entry.id   AF-A0A953LBK5-F1
#
_cell.length_a   1.000
_cell.length_b   1.000
_cell.length_c   1.000
_cell.angle_alpha   90.00
_cell.angle_beta   90.00
_cell.angle_gamma   90.00
#
_symmetry.space_group_name_H-M   'P 1'
#
loop_
_entity.id
_entity.type
_entity.pdbx_description
1 polymer ?
#
loop_
_entity_poly.entity_id
_entity_poly.type
_entity_poly.pdbx_seq_one_letter_code
_entity_poly.pdbx_strand_id
1 'polypeptide(L)'
;MMVSGSFRKEVTSTVMWLMNYGLRIQCFKATPYKMDDSVLINFDQIIPVKDTEDFIISMAQKNRENIERQEELKSRHHLRIEFWEKMLEALSAVNTLYQNVNPTTDNWLSAGSGVGSIHYSTVVTKLDSCIELVISGKSQESNKVIFDLLKDRHAKIE
;
A
#
# COMPACT_ATOMS: atom_id res chain seq x y z
N MET A 1 19.90 25.40 -1.45
CA MET A 1 20.15 26.12 -2.71
C MET A 1 21.59 25.84 -3.14
N MET A 2 21.82 25.53 -4.42
CA MET A 2 23.14 25.28 -5.00
C MET A 2 23.40 26.30 -6.11
N VAL A 3 24.63 26.83 -6.19
CA VAL A 3 25.02 27.81 -7.20
C VAL A 3 26.34 27.36 -7.84
N SER A 4 26.40 27.35 -9.17
CA SER A 4 27.62 26.98 -9.91
C SER A 4 27.62 27.60 -11.31
N GLY A 5 28.78 27.75 -11.94
CA GLY A 5 28.86 28.12 -13.37
C GLY A 5 28.35 27.01 -14.30
N SER A 6 28.40 25.76 -13.84
CA SER A 6 27.78 24.60 -14.50
C SER A 6 27.52 23.47 -13.51
N PHE A 7 26.50 22.67 -13.77
CA PHE A 7 26.23 21.44 -13.01
C PHE A 7 26.48 20.23 -13.91
N ARG A 8 27.21 19.25 -13.39
CA ARG A 8 27.35 17.96 -14.06
C ARG A 8 26.05 17.17 -13.96
N LYS A 9 25.80 16.27 -14.91
CA LYS A 9 24.54 15.49 -14.98
C LYS A 9 24.32 14.66 -13.71
N GLU A 10 25.37 14.13 -13.10
CA GLU A 10 25.31 13.32 -11.89
C GLU A 10 24.78 14.15 -10.70
N VAL A 11 25.17 15.43 -10.63
CA VAL A 11 24.71 16.35 -9.58
C VAL A 11 23.24 16.67 -9.79
N THR A 12 22.84 17.02 -11.02
CA THR A 12 21.44 17.34 -11.32
C THR A 12 20.50 16.15 -11.11
N SER A 13 20.94 14.94 -11.49
CA SER A 13 20.17 13.71 -11.26
C SER A 13 20.01 13.41 -9.78
N THR A 14 21.06 13.61 -8.98
CA THR A 14 21.00 13.45 -7.52
C THR A 14 20.04 14.45 -6.90
N VAL A 15 20.07 15.70 -7.34
CA VAL A 15 19.13 16.74 -6.88
C VAL A 15 17.68 16.34 -7.18
N MET A 16 17.39 15.94 -8.43
CA MET A 16 16.05 15.47 -8.81
C MET A 16 15.61 14.24 -7.99
N TRP A 17 16.55 13.34 -7.69
CA TRP A 17 16.28 12.19 -6.82
C TRP A 17 15.92 12.64 -5.40
N LEU A 18 16.73 13.49 -4.77
CA LEU A 18 16.49 14.03 -3.42
C LEU A 18 15.17 14.79 -3.32
N MET A 19 14.74 15.47 -4.39
CA MET A 19 13.43 16.13 -4.45
C MET A 19 12.27 15.15 -4.31
N ASN A 20 12.37 13.95 -4.87
CA ASN A 20 11.36 12.88 -4.67
C ASN A 20 11.27 12.42 -3.21
N TYR A 21 12.36 12.55 -2.44
CA TYR A 21 12.42 12.25 -1.01
C TYR A 21 12.07 13.45 -0.12
N GLY A 22 11.57 14.54 -0.71
CA GLY A 22 11.06 15.70 0.01
C GLY A 22 12.08 16.76 0.39
N LEU A 23 13.29 16.66 -0.13
CA LEU A 23 14.27 17.73 -0.03
C LEU A 23 14.02 18.77 -1.11
N ARG A 24 13.60 19.97 -0.72
CA ARG A 24 13.46 21.09 -1.64
C ARG A 24 14.83 21.69 -1.95
N ILE A 25 15.36 21.35 -3.14
CA ILE A 25 16.66 21.82 -3.60
C ILE A 25 16.45 22.60 -4.90
N GLN A 26 17.09 23.76 -4.98
CA GLN A 26 17.11 24.59 -6.18
C GLN A 26 18.56 24.76 -6.65
N CYS A 27 18.77 24.68 -7.96
CA CYS A 27 20.07 24.86 -8.60
C CYS A 27 20.04 26.10 -9.50
N PHE A 28 21.00 27.00 -9.28
CA PHE A 28 21.16 28.23 -10.05
C PHE A 28 22.49 28.23 -10.79
N LYS A 29 22.44 28.46 -12.10
CA LYS A 29 23.60 28.70 -12.93
C LYS A 29 23.98 30.18 -12.83
N ALA A 30 25.18 30.47 -12.34
CA ALA A 30 25.71 31.83 -12.28
C ALA A 30 26.64 32.08 -13.46
N THR A 31 26.33 33.07 -14.30
CA THR A 31 27.16 33.44 -15.46
C THR A 31 27.66 34.87 -15.28
N PRO A 32 28.97 35.10 -15.07
CA PRO A 32 29.53 36.43 -14.95
C PRO A 32 29.75 37.08 -16.33
N TYR A 33 29.57 38.39 -16.40
CA TYR A 33 29.83 39.25 -17.54
C TYR A 33 30.63 40.46 -17.08
N LYS A 34 31.56 40.94 -17.91
CA LYS A 34 32.30 42.17 -17.66
C LYS A 34 31.84 43.24 -18.63
N MET A 35 31.44 44.39 -18.11
CA MET A 35 31.07 45.58 -18.88
C MET A 35 31.87 46.76 -18.35
N ASP A 36 32.87 47.19 -19.11
CA ASP A 36 33.87 48.18 -18.70
C ASP A 36 34.53 47.83 -17.35
N ASP A 37 34.37 48.68 -16.33
CA ASP A 37 34.85 48.45 -14.96
C ASP A 37 33.82 47.74 -14.05
N SER A 38 32.66 47.38 -14.57
CA SER A 38 31.59 46.70 -13.83
C SER A 38 31.52 45.20 -14.13
N VAL A 39 31.25 44.40 -13.10
CA VAL A 39 30.97 42.96 -13.23
C VAL A 39 29.48 42.74 -13.00
N LEU A 40 28.81 42.13 -13.97
CA LEU A 40 27.41 41.72 -13.90
C LEU A 40 27.36 40.21 -13.74
N ILE A 41 26.41 39.69 -12.96
CA ILE A 41 26.22 38.24 -12.80
C ILE A 41 24.76 37.93 -13.10
N ASN A 42 24.53 37.04 -14.08
CA ASN A 42 23.20 36.50 -14.34
C ASN A 42 22.99 35.20 -13.55
N PHE A 43 21.79 35.02 -13.00
CA PHE A 43 21.40 33.81 -12.26
C PHE A 43 20.21 33.14 -12.95
N ASP A 44 20.46 31.97 -13.55
CA ASP A 44 19.43 31.16 -14.20
C ASP A 44 19.06 29.97 -13.31
N GLN A 45 17.79 29.85 -12.93
CA GLN A 45 17.31 28.68 -12.19
C GLN A 45 17.17 27.49 -13.15
N ILE A 46 18.00 26.47 -12.97
CA ILE A 46 18.01 25.29 -13.84
C ILE A 46 17.22 24.11 -13.25
N ILE A 47 17.08 24.03 -11.93
CA ILE A 47 16.31 22.98 -11.24
C ILE A 47 15.58 23.59 -10.04
N PRO A 48 14.27 23.35 -9.91
CA PRO A 48 13.38 23.09 -11.03
C PRO A 48 13.39 24.29 -11.99
N VAL A 49 13.20 24.06 -13.30
CA VAL A 49 13.03 25.18 -14.23
C VAL A 49 11.74 25.89 -13.86
N LYS A 50 11.74 27.23 -13.81
CA LYS A 50 10.58 28.03 -13.33
C LYS A 50 9.25 27.58 -13.97
N ASP A 51 9.26 27.34 -15.28
CA ASP A 51 8.06 26.94 -16.03
C ASP A 51 7.56 25.52 -15.71
N THR A 52 8.40 24.67 -15.10
CA THR A 52 8.08 23.27 -14.77
C THR A 52 8.11 22.98 -13.28
N GLU A 53 8.27 24.00 -12.44
CA GLU A 53 8.36 23.86 -10.98
C GLU A 53 7.14 23.16 -10.40
N ASP A 54 5.94 23.63 -10.73
CA ASP A 54 4.69 23.02 -10.25
C ASP A 54 4.55 21.56 -10.69
N PHE A 55 4.94 21.24 -11.92
CA PHE A 55 4.89 19.88 -12.45
C PHE A 55 5.85 18.95 -11.68
N ILE A 56 7.11 19.38 -11.50
CA ILE A 56 8.14 18.61 -10.78
C ILE A 56 7.72 18.42 -9.31
N ILE A 57 7.17 19.45 -8.67
CA ILE A 57 6.66 19.37 -7.29
C ILE A 57 5.52 18.34 -7.21
N SER A 58 4.56 18.39 -8.13
CA SER A 58 3.43 17.46 -8.15
C SER A 58 3.88 16.00 -8.34
N MET A 59 4.88 15.78 -9.20
CA MET A 59 5.43 14.45 -9.45
C MET A 59 6.18 13.91 -8.23
N ALA A 60 6.98 14.74 -7.58
CA ALA A 60 7.68 14.40 -6.35
C ALA A 60 6.71 14.03 -5.22
N GLN A 61 5.58 14.76 -5.10
CA GLN A 61 4.54 14.46 -4.12
C GLN A 61 3.85 13.12 -4.41
N LYS A 62 3.43 12.87 -5.65
CA LYS A 62 2.84 11.58 -6.05
C LYS A 62 3.77 10.39 -5.81
N ASN A 63 5.06 10.56 -6.09
CA ASN A 63 6.06 9.52 -5.84
C ASN A 63 6.18 9.22 -4.34
N ARG A 64 6.12 10.24 -3.48
CA ARG A 64 6.17 10.07 -2.04
C ARG A 64 4.94 9.34 -1.51
N GLU A 65 3.74 9.75 -1.94
CA GLU A 65 2.48 9.06 -1.60
C GLU A 65 2.52 7.59 -2.04
N ASN A 66 3.15 7.28 -3.18
CA ASN A 66 3.36 5.90 -3.62
C ASN A 66 4.30 5.13 -2.68
N ILE A 67 5.42 5.72 -2.27
CA ILE A 67 6.38 5.09 -1.34
C ILE A 67 5.70 4.83 0.00
N GLU A 68 5.04 5.84 0.58
CA GLU A 68 4.33 5.73 1.86
C GLU A 68 3.23 4.65 1.80
N ARG A 69 2.44 4.59 0.71
CA ARG A 69 1.43 3.55 0.53
C ARG A 69 2.04 2.15 0.49
N GLN A 70 3.20 1.98 -0.17
CA GLN A 70 3.89 0.69 -0.22
C GLN A 70 4.43 0.29 1.17
N GLU A 71 4.93 1.24 1.95
CA GLU A 71 5.34 0.99 3.34
C GLU A 71 4.14 0.64 4.24
N GLU A 72 3.03 1.35 4.10
CA GLU A 72 1.79 1.06 4.84
C GLU A 72 1.27 -0.35 4.50
N LEU A 73 1.27 -0.74 3.22
CA LEU A 73 0.86 -2.08 2.80
C LEU A 73 1.75 -3.15 3.44
N LYS A 74 3.08 -2.96 3.44
CA LYS A 74 4.02 -3.87 4.11
C LYS A 74 3.74 -3.97 5.61
N SER A 75 3.50 -2.84 6.27
CA SER A 75 3.18 -2.78 7.70
C SER A 75 1.86 -3.50 8.01
N ARG A 76 0.80 -3.25 7.24
CA ARG A 76 -0.50 -3.91 7.39
C ARG A 76 -0.42 -5.42 7.19
N HIS A 77 0.36 -5.89 6.22
CA HIS A 77 0.55 -7.32 6.01
C HIS A 77 1.27 -7.98 7.19
N HIS A 78 2.27 -7.33 7.77
CA HIS A 78 2.96 -7.83 8.97
C HIS A 78 2.01 -7.89 10.18
N LEU A 79 1.29 -6.80 10.46
CA LEU A 79 0.33 -6.73 11.58
C LEU A 79 -0.75 -7.82 11.46
N ARG A 80 -1.18 -8.11 10.24
CA ARG A 80 -2.21 -9.11 9.96
C ARG A 80 -1.72 -10.54 10.14
N ILE A 81 -0.48 -10.84 9.76
CA ILE A 81 0.14 -12.12 10.07
C ILE A 81 0.20 -12.31 11.60
N GLU A 82 0.68 -11.31 12.33
CA GLU A 82 0.75 -11.34 13.80
C GLU A 82 -0.64 -11.53 14.44
N PHE A 83 -1.65 -10.85 13.91
CA PHE A 83 -3.04 -11.02 14.34
C PHE A 83 -3.52 -12.46 14.16
N TRP A 84 -3.31 -13.03 12.97
CA TRP A 84 -3.72 -14.41 12.70
C TRP A 84 -2.95 -15.42 13.54
N GLU A 85 -1.66 -15.23 13.79
CA GLU A 85 -0.86 -16.09 14.68
C GLU A 85 -1.49 -16.16 16.07
N LYS A 86 -1.78 -15.01 16.68
CA LYS A 86 -2.39 -14.95 18.03
C LYS A 86 -3.79 -15.55 18.07
N MET A 87 -4.59 -15.30 17.03
CA MET A 87 -5.94 -15.84 16.93
C MET A 87 -5.94 -17.36 16.75
N LEU A 88 -5.07 -17.89 15.91
CA LEU A 88 -4.91 -19.34 15.71
C LEU A 88 -4.41 -20.03 16.97
N GLU A 89 -3.46 -19.42 17.69
CA GLU A 89 -3.00 -19.91 19.00
C GLU A 89 -4.17 -20.00 20.00
N ALA A 90 -4.95 -18.92 20.14
CA ALA A 90 -6.10 -18.90 21.05
C ALA A 90 -7.19 -19.92 20.64
N LEU A 91 -7.47 -20.06 19.34
CA LEU A 91 -8.47 -21.01 18.84
C LEU A 91 -8.02 -22.47 18.99
N SER A 92 -6.71 -22.75 18.86
CA SER A 92 -6.17 -24.09 19.02
C SER A 92 -6.41 -24.67 20.43
N ALA A 93 -6.55 -23.80 21.44
CA ALA A 93 -6.89 -24.21 22.80
C ALA A 93 -8.38 -24.57 22.96
N VAL A 94 -9.25 -24.14 22.05
CA VAL A 94 -10.71 -24.29 22.13
C VAL A 94 -11.23 -25.36 21.17
N ASN A 95 -10.72 -25.41 19.95
CA ASN A 95 -11.15 -26.37 18.93
C ASN A 95 -10.03 -26.66 17.91
N THR A 96 -10.25 -27.69 17.09
CA THR A 96 -9.31 -28.14 16.06
C THR A 96 -9.65 -27.66 14.66
N LEU A 97 -10.63 -26.75 14.51
CA LEU A 97 -11.16 -26.31 13.22
C LEU A 97 -10.07 -25.67 12.34
N TYR A 98 -9.18 -24.89 12.97
CA TYR A 98 -8.11 -24.16 12.30
C TYR A 98 -6.73 -24.83 12.40
N GLN A 99 -6.65 -26.09 12.88
CA GLN A 99 -5.37 -26.76 13.19
C GLN A 99 -4.38 -26.85 12.01
N ASN A 100 -4.89 -26.83 10.78
CA ASN A 100 -4.09 -26.94 9.55
C ASN A 100 -4.09 -25.64 8.72
N VAL A 101 -4.47 -24.51 9.34
CA VAL A 101 -4.54 -23.22 8.66
C VAL A 101 -3.38 -22.34 9.11
N ASN A 102 -2.69 -21.73 8.16
CA ASN A 102 -1.58 -20.83 8.43
C ASN A 102 -2.02 -19.36 8.38
N PRO A 103 -1.34 -18.46 9.12
CA PRO A 103 -1.49 -17.01 8.98
C PRO A 103 -1.33 -16.54 7.52
N THR A 104 -2.14 -15.57 7.11
CA THR A 104 -2.11 -15.01 5.75
C THR A 104 -1.97 -13.49 5.76
N THR A 105 -1.69 -12.91 4.59
CA THR A 105 -1.69 -11.44 4.41
C THR A 105 -3.08 -10.91 4.05
N ASP A 106 -4.08 -11.78 3.90
CA ASP A 106 -5.46 -11.45 3.56
C ASP A 106 -6.29 -11.12 4.81
N ASN A 107 -7.28 -10.24 4.64
CA ASN A 107 -8.16 -9.84 5.74
C ASN A 107 -9.16 -10.94 6.13
N TRP A 108 -9.04 -12.13 5.55
CA TRP A 108 -9.88 -13.27 5.80
C TRP A 108 -9.04 -14.54 5.91
N LEU A 109 -9.56 -15.51 6.65
CA LEU A 109 -8.92 -16.80 6.88
C LEU A 109 -10.01 -17.86 7.00
N SER A 110 -9.89 -18.93 6.21
CA SER A 110 -10.95 -19.93 6.08
C SER A 110 -10.60 -21.27 6.73
N ALA A 111 -11.61 -21.92 7.28
CA ALA A 111 -11.53 -23.29 7.75
C ALA A 111 -12.67 -24.14 7.19
N GLY A 112 -12.39 -25.42 6.93
CA GLY A 112 -13.40 -26.34 6.40
C GLY A 112 -14.51 -26.60 7.40
N SER A 113 -15.76 -26.63 6.94
CA SER A 113 -16.91 -26.91 7.81
C SER A 113 -17.06 -28.40 8.19
N GLY A 114 -16.24 -29.28 7.60
CA GLY A 114 -16.42 -30.73 7.62
C GLY A 114 -17.37 -31.26 6.54
N VAL A 115 -18.13 -30.38 5.88
CA VAL A 115 -18.98 -30.70 4.73
C VAL A 115 -18.31 -30.21 3.45
N GLY A 116 -18.29 -31.07 2.42
CA GLY A 116 -17.77 -30.68 1.11
C GLY A 116 -18.51 -29.47 0.55
N SER A 117 -17.80 -28.58 -0.13
CA SER A 117 -18.36 -27.36 -0.74
C SER A 117 -18.86 -26.29 0.23
N ILE A 118 -18.66 -26.45 1.54
CA ILE A 118 -19.00 -25.44 2.55
C ILE A 118 -17.80 -25.18 3.45
N HIS A 119 -17.47 -23.91 3.69
CA HIS A 119 -16.41 -23.53 4.61
C HIS A 119 -16.78 -22.30 5.43
N TYR A 120 -16.14 -22.16 6.60
CA TYR A 120 -16.21 -20.93 7.38
C TYR A 120 -15.13 -19.98 6.89
N SER A 121 -15.47 -18.71 6.69
CA SER A 121 -14.54 -17.63 6.38
C SER A 121 -14.58 -16.63 7.53
N THR A 122 -13.51 -16.55 8.31
CA THR A 122 -13.38 -15.50 9.33
C THR A 122 -12.81 -14.26 8.66
N VAL A 123 -13.57 -13.17 8.67
CA VAL A 123 -13.16 -11.90 8.06
C VAL A 123 -12.94 -10.87 9.15
N VAL A 124 -11.80 -10.21 9.13
CA VAL A 124 -11.44 -9.17 10.09
C VAL A 124 -11.07 -7.90 9.35
N THR A 125 -11.76 -6.83 9.70
CA THR A 125 -11.53 -5.48 9.19
C THR A 125 -11.05 -4.58 10.33
N LYS A 126 -10.74 -3.32 10.01
CA LYS A 126 -10.37 -2.34 11.04
C LYS A 126 -11.51 -2.07 12.05
N LEU A 127 -12.76 -2.27 11.63
CA LEU A 127 -13.94 -1.85 12.38
C LEU A 127 -14.71 -3.03 13.00
N ASP A 128 -14.70 -4.17 12.32
CA ASP A 128 -15.49 -5.34 12.71
C ASP A 128 -14.82 -6.66 12.34
N SER A 129 -15.25 -7.72 13.01
CA SER A 129 -14.93 -9.11 12.70
C SER A 129 -16.21 -9.92 12.55
N CYS A 130 -16.29 -10.77 11.53
CA CYS A 130 -17.41 -11.68 11.32
C CYS A 130 -16.91 -13.07 10.91
N ILE A 131 -17.79 -14.05 11.07
CA ILE A 131 -17.61 -15.40 10.54
C ILE A 131 -18.73 -15.63 9.54
N GLU A 132 -18.34 -15.89 8.28
CA GLU A 132 -19.25 -16.16 7.19
C GLU A 132 -19.29 -17.66 6.90
N LEU A 133 -20.47 -18.18 6.55
CA LEU A 133 -20.61 -19.51 5.98
C LEU A 133 -20.64 -19.39 4.45
N VAL A 134 -19.61 -19.93 3.80
CA VAL A 134 -19.44 -19.80 2.35
C VAL A 134 -19.78 -21.12 1.66
N ILE A 135 -20.66 -21.05 0.66
CA ILE A 135 -21.02 -22.19 -0.20
C ILE A 135 -20.27 -22.05 -1.52
N SER A 136 -19.31 -22.94 -1.76
CA SER A 136 -18.40 -22.91 -2.90
C SER A 136 -18.29 -24.29 -3.55
N GLY A 137 -19.43 -24.82 -4.01
CA GLY A 137 -19.50 -26.07 -4.79
C GLY A 137 -19.23 -25.88 -6.28
N LYS A 138 -19.23 -27.00 -7.00
CA LYS A 138 -18.79 -27.09 -8.40
C LYS A 138 -19.75 -26.44 -9.41
N SER A 139 -21.03 -26.30 -9.08
CA SER A 139 -22.05 -25.72 -9.97
C SER A 139 -23.02 -24.84 -9.20
N GLN A 140 -23.65 -23.91 -9.93
CA GLN A 140 -24.64 -23.01 -9.35
C GLN A 140 -25.87 -23.76 -8.83
N GLU A 141 -26.31 -24.80 -9.53
CA GLU A 141 -27.46 -25.61 -9.14
C GLU A 141 -27.21 -26.30 -7.79
N SER A 142 -26.03 -26.90 -7.61
CA SER A 142 -25.63 -27.54 -6.36
C SER A 142 -25.59 -26.54 -5.21
N ASN A 143 -24.97 -25.36 -5.44
CA ASN A 143 -24.89 -24.31 -4.43
C ASN A 143 -26.28 -23.78 -4.04
N LYS A 144 -27.19 -23.66 -5.02
CA LYS A 144 -28.56 -23.20 -4.78
C LYS A 144 -29.34 -24.18 -3.92
N VAL A 145 -29.22 -25.48 -4.15
CA VAL A 145 -29.87 -26.50 -3.30
C VAL A 145 -29.41 -26.40 -1.85
N ILE A 146 -28.10 -26.20 -1.62
CA ILE A 146 -27.54 -26.02 -0.27
C ILE A 146 -28.09 -24.74 0.36
N PHE A 147 -28.11 -23.64 -0.40
CA PHE A 147 -28.62 -22.36 0.07
C PHE A 147 -30.11 -22.43 0.45
N ASP A 148 -30.95 -22.99 -0.42
CA ASP A 148 -32.39 -23.11 -0.19
C ASP A 148 -32.66 -23.97 1.06
N LEU A 149 -31.90 -25.06 1.27
CA LEU A 149 -31.98 -25.89 2.47
C LEU A 149 -31.66 -25.11 3.76
N LEU A 150 -30.63 -24.27 3.74
CA LEU A 150 -30.24 -23.46 4.89
C LEU A 150 -31.29 -22.36 5.15
N LYS A 151 -31.80 -21.75 4.09
CA LYS A 151 -32.85 -20.73 4.15
C LYS A 151 -34.14 -21.26 4.75
N ASP A 152 -34.58 -22.45 4.35
CA ASP A 152 -35.80 -23.08 4.90
C ASP A 152 -35.67 -23.38 6.40
N ARG A 153 -34.43 -23.51 6.90
CA ARG A 153 -34.13 -23.76 8.31
C ARG A 153 -33.71 -22.52 9.09
N HIS A 154 -33.77 -21.33 8.48
CA HIS A 154 -33.29 -20.08 9.07
C HIS A 154 -33.87 -19.80 10.46
N ALA A 155 -35.16 -20.05 10.66
CA ALA A 155 -35.84 -19.82 11.95
C ALA A 155 -35.37 -20.72 13.11
N LYS A 156 -34.52 -21.72 12.86
CA LYS A 156 -33.90 -22.57 13.88
C LYS A 156 -32.41 -22.26 14.10
N ILE A 157 -31.85 -21.36 13.29
CA ILE A 157 -30.42 -21.06 13.22
C ILE A 157 -30.12 -19.67 13.81
N GLU A 158 -31.06 -18.73 13.73
CA GLU A 158 -31.09 -17.49 14.55
C GLU A 158 -31.58 -17.76 15.98
#